data_AF-A0A2S1JCC7-F1
#
_entry.id   AF-A0A2S1JCC7-F1
#
_cell.length_a   1.000
_cell.length_b   1.000
_cell.length_c   1.000
_cell.angle_alpha   90.00
_cell.angle_beta   90.00
_cell.angle_gamma   90.00
#
_symmetry.space_group_name_H-M   'P 1'
#
loop_
_entity.id
_entity.type
_entity.pdbx_description
1 polymer ?
#
loop_
_entity_poly.entity_id
_entity_poly.type
_entity_poly.pdbx_seq_one_letter_code
_entity_poly.pdbx_strand_id
1 'polypeptide(L)'
;MDYLVVHSGDADGPDSLHAPLPMRAGELLVRHGLIEKGLMLMMSRGLVQRVSASDGFNYLAGELAAPFISSLTTEYSCRLKVCAEWVTGEFKDLPTQEIRNITHRLFQQWSSQFQSIQSSGG
;
A
#
# COMPACT_ATOMS: atom_id res chain seq x y z
N MET A 1 0.95 -0.50 3.60
CA MET A 1 -0.36 0.16 3.37
C MET A 1 -0.59 0.43 1.89
N ASP A 2 0.48 0.67 1.11
CA ASP A 2 0.52 0.55 -0.34
C ASP A 2 -0.30 -0.60 -0.92
N TYR A 3 -0.21 -1.81 -0.35
CA TYR A 3 -1.03 -2.94 -0.79
C TYR A 3 -2.54 -2.66 -0.72
N LEU A 4 -3.03 -2.17 0.43
CA LEU A 4 -4.46 -1.91 0.67
C LEU A 4 -5.00 -0.80 -0.23
N VAL A 5 -4.13 0.09 -0.72
CA VAL A 5 -4.54 1.15 -1.66
C VAL A 5 -4.87 0.57 -3.04
N VAL A 6 -4.14 -0.44 -3.51
CA VAL A 6 -4.37 -1.04 -4.84
C VAL A 6 -5.27 -2.27 -4.83
N HIS A 7 -5.42 -2.90 -3.65
CA HIS A 7 -6.30 -4.05 -3.40
C HIS A 7 -7.31 -3.75 -2.28
N SER A 8 -7.93 -2.57 -2.30
CA SER A 8 -8.88 -2.14 -1.26
C SER A 8 -10.07 -3.10 -1.08
N GLY A 9 -10.50 -3.77 -2.15
CA GLY A 9 -11.57 -4.76 -2.10
C GLY A 9 -11.25 -5.99 -1.24
N ASP A 10 -9.98 -6.29 -0.99
CA ASP A 10 -9.58 -7.40 -0.11
C ASP A 10 -9.81 -7.07 1.38
N ALA A 11 -10.13 -5.81 1.70
CA ALA A 11 -10.41 -5.32 3.05
C ALA A 11 -11.77 -4.58 3.12
N ASP A 12 -12.75 -5.02 2.32
CA ASP A 12 -14.10 -4.47 2.25
C ASP A 12 -14.17 -2.97 1.82
N GLY A 13 -13.15 -2.53 1.09
CA GLY A 13 -13.07 -1.18 0.53
C GLY A 13 -13.60 -1.03 -0.89
N PRO A 14 -13.34 0.12 -1.54
CA PRO A 14 -13.69 0.36 -2.93
C PRO A 14 -13.11 -0.68 -3.89
N ASP A 15 -13.64 -0.74 -5.11
CA ASP A 15 -13.15 -1.63 -6.16
C ASP A 15 -11.64 -1.52 -6.35
N SER A 16 -10.94 -2.65 -6.19
CA SER A 16 -9.50 -2.76 -6.36
C SER A 16 -9.03 -2.20 -7.70
N LEU A 17 -7.89 -1.51 -7.68
CA LEU A 17 -7.25 -1.05 -8.92
C LEU A 17 -6.62 -2.22 -9.68
N HIS A 18 -6.10 -3.20 -8.95
CA HIS A 18 -5.46 -4.37 -9.54
C HIS A 18 -6.40 -5.57 -9.52
N ALA A 19 -6.34 -6.37 -10.58
CA ALA A 19 -7.18 -7.56 -10.73
C ALA A 19 -6.83 -8.62 -9.67
N PRO A 20 -7.80 -9.46 -9.29
CA PRO A 20 -7.58 -10.49 -8.29
C PRO A 20 -6.84 -11.72 -8.85
N LEU A 21 -5.52 -11.60 -9.01
CA LEU A 21 -4.69 -12.68 -9.57
C LEU A 21 -4.24 -13.70 -8.48
N PRO A 22 -4.08 -14.98 -8.81
CA PRO A 22 -3.43 -15.94 -7.92
C PRO A 22 -1.99 -15.50 -7.56
N MET A 23 -1.48 -15.92 -6.39
CA MET A 23 -0.09 -15.68 -5.94
C MET A 23 0.29 -14.21 -5.60
N ARG A 24 -0.68 -13.36 -5.24
CA ARG A 24 -0.49 -11.97 -4.76
C ARG A 24 0.43 -11.79 -3.56
N ALA A 25 0.73 -12.85 -2.79
CA ALA A 25 1.67 -12.78 -1.68
C ALA A 25 3.05 -12.26 -2.09
N GLY A 26 3.44 -12.46 -3.36
CA GLY A 26 4.67 -11.91 -3.94
C GLY A 26 4.66 -10.38 -4.10
N GLU A 27 3.50 -9.73 -4.14
CA GLU A 27 3.38 -8.27 -4.23
C GLU A 27 3.72 -7.58 -2.90
N LEU A 28 3.47 -8.26 -1.78
CA LEU A 28 3.89 -7.83 -0.44
C LEU A 28 5.37 -8.11 -0.15
N LEU A 29 6.09 -8.83 -1.03
CA LEU A 29 7.54 -8.99 -0.91
C LEU A 29 8.20 -7.65 -1.26
N VAL A 30 8.34 -6.82 -0.23
CA VAL A 30 8.97 -5.51 -0.29
C VAL A 30 10.40 -5.64 -0.82
N ARG A 31 10.67 -5.07 -2.00
CA ARG A 31 12.03 -4.75 -2.44
C ARG A 31 12.46 -3.47 -1.72
N HIS A 32 12.97 -3.58 -0.50
CA HIS A 32 13.37 -2.44 0.35
C HIS A 32 14.15 -1.37 -0.43
N GLY A 33 15.13 -1.78 -1.25
CA GLY A 33 15.91 -0.86 -2.08
C GLY A 33 15.12 -0.14 -3.18
N LEU A 34 13.99 -0.66 -3.65
CA LEU A 34 13.11 0.03 -4.59
C LEU A 34 12.33 1.15 -3.87
N ILE A 35 11.79 0.85 -2.69
CA ILE A 35 11.06 1.84 -1.88
C ILE A 35 11.99 2.97 -1.49
N GLU A 36 13.20 2.66 -1.02
CA GLU A 36 14.19 3.66 -0.64
C GLU A 36 14.55 4.58 -1.81
N LYS A 37 14.83 4.01 -3.00
CA LYS A 37 15.10 4.79 -4.22
C LYS A 37 13.91 5.68 -4.60
N GLY A 38 12.68 5.18 -4.47
CA GLY A 38 11.47 5.96 -4.72
C GLY A 38 11.31 7.12 -3.75
N LEU A 39 11.54 6.89 -2.45
CA LEU A 39 11.50 7.94 -1.43
C LEU A 39 12.57 9.01 -1.69
N MET A 40 13.81 8.61 -2.01
CA MET A 40 14.86 9.58 -2.36
C MET A 40 14.49 10.40 -3.60
N LEU A 41 13.90 9.77 -4.62
CA LEU A 41 13.42 10.47 -5.82
C LEU A 41 12.35 11.51 -5.48
N MET A 42 11.37 11.13 -4.66
CA MET A 42 10.29 12.03 -4.23
C MET A 42 10.81 13.18 -3.36
N MET A 43 11.75 12.90 -2.46
CA MET A 43 12.42 13.92 -1.65
C MET A 43 13.21 14.92 -2.51
N SER A 44 13.96 14.44 -3.51
CA SER A 44 14.71 15.32 -4.43
C SER A 44 13.82 16.27 -5.25
N ARG A 45 12.51 16.02 -5.31
CA ARG A 45 11.50 16.82 -6.00
C ARG A 45 10.57 17.58 -5.06
N GLY A 46 10.85 17.62 -3.75
CA GLY A 46 10.02 18.31 -2.78
C GLY A 46 8.62 17.71 -2.59
N LEU A 47 8.41 16.45 -3.00
CA LEU A 47 7.13 15.75 -2.86
C LEU A 47 7.01 15.04 -1.49
N VAL A 48 8.13 14.65 -0.90
CA VAL A 48 8.17 13.99 0.41
C VAL A 48 9.22 14.67 1.27
N GLN A 49 8.89 14.87 2.55
CA GLN A 49 9.83 15.34 3.57
C GLN A 49 10.06 14.24 4.60
N ARG A 50 11.32 14.02 4.98
CA ARG A 50 11.69 13.12 6.07
C ARG A 50 11.90 13.94 7.34
N VAL A 51 11.28 13.50 8.44
CA VAL A 51 11.38 14.13 9.76
C VAL A 51 11.85 13.11 10.77
N SER A 52 12.83 13.47 11.61
CA SER A 52 13.30 12.60 12.68
C SER A 52 12.23 12.44 13.77
N ALA A 53 12.07 11.22 14.26
CA ALA A 53 11.19 10.86 15.35
C ALA A 53 11.97 10.06 16.41
N SER A 54 11.41 9.90 17.62
CA SER A 54 12.05 9.15 18.70
C SER A 54 12.26 7.66 18.37
N ASP A 55 11.50 7.12 17.42
CA ASP A 55 11.51 5.73 16.98
C ASP A 55 12.04 5.57 15.53
N GLY A 56 12.67 6.61 14.98
CA GLY A 56 13.26 6.59 13.64
C GLY A 56 12.89 7.81 12.82
N PHE A 57 12.10 7.61 11.76
CA PHE A 57 11.77 8.67 10.82
C PHE A 57 10.32 8.58 10.36
N ASN A 58 9.69 9.74 10.26
CA ASN A 58 8.39 9.92 9.62
C ASN A 58 8.57 10.55 8.24
N TYR A 59 7.64 10.23 7.35
CA TYR A 59 7.55 10.82 6.02
C TYR A 59 6.27 11.64 5.92
N LEU A 60 6.42 12.90 5.53
CA LEU A 60 5.33 13.86 5.37
C LEU A 60 5.22 14.28 3.91
N ALA A 61 4.04 14.72 3.50
CA ALA A 61 3.85 15.37 2.22
C ALA A 61 4.67 16.67 2.17
N GLY A 62 5.50 16.82 1.15
CA GLY A 62 6.25 18.05 0.91
C GLY A 62 5.38 19.14 0.26
N GLU A 63 5.92 20.36 0.15
CA GLU A 63 5.19 21.53 -0.37
C GLU A 63 4.62 21.29 -1.78
N LEU A 64 5.34 20.54 -2.63
CA LEU A 64 4.93 20.26 -4.00
C LEU A 64 3.98 19.06 -4.12
N ALA A 65 3.71 18.34 -3.03
CA ALA A 65 2.89 17.12 -3.07
C ALA A 65 1.43 17.40 -3.46
N ALA A 66 0.79 18.35 -2.78
CA ALA A 66 -0.63 18.70 -3.04
C ALA A 66 -0.89 19.16 -4.48
N PRO A 67 -0.13 20.13 -5.05
CA PRO A 67 -0.33 20.52 -6.45
C PRO A 67 0.05 19.39 -7.42
N PHE A 68 1.07 18.58 -7.12
CA PHE A 68 1.44 17.43 -7.95
C PHE A 68 0.31 16.40 -8.03
N ILE A 69 -0.24 15.96 -6.89
CA ILE A 69 -1.37 15.02 -6.84
C ILE A 69 -2.59 15.61 -7.55
N SER A 70 -2.85 16.91 -7.40
CA SER A 70 -3.97 17.59 -8.07
C SER A 70 -3.81 17.64 -9.59
N SER A 71 -2.58 17.58 -10.10
CA SER A 71 -2.29 17.51 -11.54
C SER A 71 -2.52 16.13 -12.16
N LEU A 72 -2.69 15.08 -11.35
CA LEU A 72 -2.91 13.72 -11.82
C LEU A 72 -4.39 13.50 -12.13
N THR A 73 -4.78 13.69 -13.39
CA THR A 73 -6.18 13.66 -13.82
C THR A 73 -6.59 12.38 -14.55
N THR A 74 -5.71 11.38 -14.65
CA THR A 74 -6.08 10.10 -15.27
C THR A 74 -7.11 9.37 -14.41
N GLU A 75 -7.97 8.57 -15.05
CA GLU A 75 -8.95 7.75 -14.33
C GLU A 75 -8.29 6.88 -13.26
N TYR A 76 -7.15 6.26 -13.59
CA TYR A 76 -6.37 5.47 -12.65
C TYR A 76 -5.92 6.30 -11.43
N SER A 77 -5.39 7.51 -11.65
CA SER A 77 -4.94 8.38 -10.57
C SER A 77 -6.09 8.86 -9.67
N CYS A 78 -7.25 9.16 -10.27
CA CYS A 78 -8.44 9.53 -9.52
C CYS A 78 -8.94 8.36 -8.65
N ARG A 79 -9.00 7.15 -9.21
CA ARG A 79 -9.36 5.93 -8.44
C ARG A 79 -8.35 5.65 -7.32
N LEU A 80 -7.06 5.78 -7.61
CA LEU A 80 -6.00 5.58 -6.63
C LEU A 80 -6.14 6.54 -5.44
N LYS A 81 -6.50 7.80 -5.71
CA LYS A 81 -6.77 8.79 -4.67
C LYS A 81 -7.98 8.40 -3.81
N VAL A 82 -9.09 7.97 -4.42
CA VAL A 82 -10.28 7.48 -3.68
C VAL A 82 -9.93 6.32 -2.76
N CYS A 83 -9.19 5.32 -3.26
CA CYS A 83 -8.76 4.19 -2.44
C CYS A 83 -7.81 4.63 -1.31
N ALA A 84 -6.88 5.55 -1.58
CA ALA A 84 -5.97 6.08 -0.55
C ALA A 84 -6.70 6.88 0.54
N GLU A 85 -7.71 7.66 0.16
CA GLU A 85 -8.59 8.38 1.10
C GLU A 85 -9.39 7.40 1.95
N TRP A 86 -9.93 6.34 1.35
CA TRP A 86 -10.62 5.28 2.08
C TRP A 86 -9.70 4.56 3.07
N VAL A 87 -8.50 4.13 2.66
CA VAL A 87 -7.50 3.50 3.55
C VAL A 87 -7.17 4.42 4.73
N THR A 88 -7.02 5.72 4.46
CA THR A 88 -6.77 6.69 5.53
C THR A 88 -7.98 6.80 6.47
N GLY A 89 -9.20 6.83 5.95
CA GLY A 89 -10.43 6.89 6.74
C GLY A 89 -10.60 5.69 7.68
N GLU A 90 -10.36 4.48 7.17
CA GLU A 90 -10.54 3.23 7.92
C GLU A 90 -9.43 2.96 8.94
N PHE A 91 -8.18 3.25 8.58
CA PHE A 91 -7.03 2.76 9.36
C PHE A 91 -6.29 3.85 10.17
N LYS A 92 -6.60 5.14 9.99
CA LYS A 92 -5.85 6.24 10.66
C LYS A 92 -5.83 6.17 12.19
N ASP A 93 -6.92 5.68 12.79
CA ASP A 93 -7.10 5.66 14.25
C ASP A 93 -6.68 4.31 14.85
N LEU A 94 -6.24 3.36 14.02
CA LEU A 94 -5.77 2.07 14.48
C LEU A 94 -4.30 2.13 14.91
N PRO A 95 -3.94 1.46 16.01
CA PRO A 95 -2.54 1.35 16.40
C PRO A 95 -1.78 0.53 15.35
N THR A 96 -0.50 0.85 15.16
CA THR A 96 0.40 0.17 14.20
C THR A 96 0.37 -1.35 14.34
N GLN A 97 0.22 -1.88 15.56
CA GLN A 97 0.14 -3.32 15.80
C GLN A 97 -1.11 -3.95 15.16
N GLU A 98 -2.24 -3.25 15.18
CA GLU A 98 -3.48 -3.77 14.59
C GLU A 98 -3.39 -3.77 13.06
N ILE A 99 -2.79 -2.74 12.47
CA ILE A 99 -2.49 -2.69 11.04
C ILE A 99 -1.59 -3.87 10.63
N ARG A 100 -0.59 -4.22 11.44
CA ARG A 100 0.25 -5.40 11.23
C ARG A 100 -0.55 -6.71 11.30
N ASN A 101 -1.46 -6.83 12.28
CA ASN A 101 -2.32 -8.01 12.42
C ASN A 101 -3.23 -8.20 11.21
N ILE A 102 -3.85 -7.12 10.70
CA ILE A 102 -4.66 -7.13 9.48
C ILE A 102 -3.83 -7.59 8.28
N THR A 103 -2.67 -6.98 8.08
CA THR A 103 -1.75 -7.34 6.98
C THR A 103 -1.33 -8.80 7.06
N HIS A 104 -1.05 -9.31 8.27
CA HIS A 104 -0.69 -10.71 8.47
C HIS A 104 -1.86 -11.67 8.17
N ARG A 105 -3.09 -11.33 8.57
CA ARG A 105 -4.28 -12.15 8.24
C ARG A 105 -4.50 -12.27 6.74
N LEU A 106 -4.40 -11.15 6.02
CA LEU A 106 -4.48 -11.12 4.56
C LEU A 106 -3.40 -12.03 3.94
N PHE A 107 -2.16 -11.94 4.45
CA PHE A 107 -1.06 -12.79 3.99
C PHE A 107 -1.30 -14.28 4.25
N GLN A 108 -1.83 -14.67 5.42
CA GLN A 108 -2.11 -16.08 5.76
C GLN A 108 -3.23 -16.67 4.90
N GLN A 109 -4.26 -15.89 4.59
CA GLN A 109 -5.30 -16.32 3.67
C GLN A 109 -4.72 -16.66 2.29
N TRP A 110 -3.69 -15.94 1.84
CA TRP A 110 -3.02 -16.25 0.56
C TRP A 110 -1.96 -17.35 0.66
N SER A 111 -1.26 -17.49 1.79
CA SER A 111 -0.30 -18.58 2.00
C SER A 111 -0.98 -19.96 1.92
N SER A 112 -2.24 -20.07 2.36
CA SER A 112 -3.06 -21.28 2.20
C SER A 112 -3.35 -21.64 0.74
N GLN A 113 -3.38 -20.66 -0.18
CA GLN A 113 -3.55 -20.91 -1.63
C GLN A 113 -2.30 -21.54 -2.26
N PHE A 114 -1.12 -21.38 -1.65
CA PHE A 114 0.09 -22.10 -2.08
C PHE A 114 0.01 -23.59 -1.73
N GLN A 115 -0.63 -23.95 -0.62
CA GLN A 115 -0.77 -25.35 -0.20
C GLN A 115 -1.82 -26.11 -1.02
N SER A 116 -2.93 -25.46 -1.39
CA SER A 116 -4.00 -26.11 -2.17
C SER A 116 -3.58 -26.52 -3.59
N ILE A 117 -2.58 -25.84 -4.18
CA ILE A 117 -2.08 -26.16 -5.54
C ILE A 117 -1.28 -27.48 -5.54
N GLN A 118 -0.76 -27.93 -4.40
CA GLN A 118 0.04 -29.16 -4.32
C GLN A 118 -0.79 -30.45 -4.21
N SER A 119 -2.12 -30.38 -4.04
CA SER A 119 -2.96 -31.58 -3.84
C SER A 119 -3.64 -32.13 -5.11
N SER A 120 -3.40 -31.54 -6.29
CA SER A 120 -3.96 -32.00 -7.57
C SER A 120 -2.85 -32.55 -8.47
N GLY A 121 -2.23 -33.64 -8.04
CA GLY A 121 -1.26 -34.41 -8.81
C GLY A 121 -1.28 -35.86 -8.31
N GLY A 122 -2.37 -36.56 -8.64
CA GLY A 122 -2.51 -38.00 -8.51
C GLY A 122 -2.65 -38.63 -9.89
#